data_AF-A0A0F9H0C3-F1
#
_entry.id   AF-A0A0F9H0C3-F1
#
_cell.length_a   1.000
_cell.length_b   1.000
_cell.length_c   1.000
_cell.angle_alpha   90.00
_cell.angle_beta   90.00
_cell.angle_gamma   90.00
#
_symmetry.space_group_name_H-M   'P 1'
#
loop_
_entity.id
_entity.type
_entity.pdbx_description
1 polymer ?
#
loop_
_entity_poly.entity_id
_entity_poly.type
_entity_poly.pdbx_seq_one_letter_code
_entity_poly.pdbx_strand_id
1 'polypeptide(L)'
;IEFIKKVYIKMSISEINKIKNSFKLTEPSLKNQFLNKQEVFELSKLFNIISHGVYHRDLRYHKHTSLKEMINSKKHLEELCNKQIDFFCYPEGKNNEDIWQMCKNSGYKYGLSIAHEPNNPYKIGRYCINRDKVELLRDLNDT
;
A
#
# COMPACT_ATOMS: atom_id res chain seq x y z
N ILE A 1 8.50 5.92 19.40
CA ILE A 1 7.93 4.60 19.78
C ILE A 1 7.00 4.72 20.99
N GLU A 2 7.47 5.25 22.11
CA GLU A 2 6.64 5.55 23.31
C GLU A 2 5.36 6.34 22.98
N PHE A 3 5.46 7.45 22.24
CA PHE A 3 4.30 8.26 21.83
C PHE A 3 3.26 7.45 21.02
N ILE A 4 3.71 6.66 20.04
CA ILE A 4 2.83 5.86 19.18
C ILE A 4 2.21 4.69 19.95
N LYS A 5 2.96 4.04 20.85
CA LYS A 5 2.41 3.03 21.78
C LYS A 5 1.39 3.63 22.74
N LYS A 6 1.60 4.88 23.18
CA LYS A 6 0.72 5.59 24.12
C LYS A 6 -0.57 6.07 23.47
N VAL A 7 -0.51 6.44 22.19
CA VAL A 7 -1.66 6.97 21.43
C VAL A 7 -2.35 5.87 20.65
N TYR A 8 -1.67 5.17 19.74
CA TYR A 8 -2.31 4.33 18.72
C TYR A 8 -2.87 3.00 19.25
N ILE A 9 -2.20 2.35 20.20
CA ILE A 9 -2.63 1.05 20.76
C ILE A 9 -3.82 1.20 21.71
N LYS A 10 -4.00 2.38 22.31
CA LYS A 10 -5.04 2.64 23.31
C LYS A 10 -6.30 3.28 22.73
N MET A 11 -6.30 3.62 21.44
CA MET A 11 -7.44 4.27 20.80
C MET A 11 -8.56 3.28 20.51
N SER A 12 -9.76 3.65 20.93
CA SER A 12 -11.01 3.00 20.55
C SER A 12 -11.32 3.18 19.06
N ILE A 13 -12.13 2.30 18.49
CA ILE A 13 -12.62 2.39 17.10
C ILE A 13 -13.29 3.76 16.84
N SER A 14 -13.97 4.32 17.85
CA SER A 14 -14.59 5.64 17.76
C SER A 14 -13.55 6.76 17.58
N GLU A 15 -12.44 6.70 18.31
CA GLU A 15 -11.34 7.67 18.19
C GLU A 15 -10.62 7.55 16.85
N ILE A 16 -10.39 6.32 16.38
CA ILE A 16 -9.85 6.07 15.03
C ILE A 16 -10.77 6.67 13.97
N ASN A 17 -12.09 6.50 14.11
CA ASN A 17 -13.08 7.07 13.19
C ASN A 17 -13.11 8.61 13.24
N LYS A 18 -12.94 9.23 14.41
CA LYS A 18 -12.81 10.69 14.51
C LYS A 18 -11.58 11.21 13.79
N ILE A 19 -10.43 10.57 13.95
CA ILE A 19 -9.21 10.91 13.20
C ILE A 19 -9.43 10.74 11.69
N LYS A 20 -10.03 9.63 11.27
CA LYS A 20 -10.38 9.39 9.86
C LYS A 20 -11.27 10.50 9.29
N ASN A 21 -12.24 10.97 10.08
CA ASN A 21 -13.13 12.04 9.68
C ASN A 21 -12.50 13.44 9.76
N SER A 22 -11.48 13.67 10.60
CA SER A 22 -10.72 14.93 10.58
C SER A 22 -9.90 15.13 9.30
N PHE A 23 -9.66 14.04 8.53
CA PHE A 23 -9.10 14.14 7.18
C PHE A 23 -10.15 14.47 6.11
N LYS A 24 -11.46 14.52 6.44
CA LYS A 24 -12.49 15.07 5.55
C LYS A 24 -12.45 16.59 5.68
N LEU A 25 -11.75 17.23 4.73
CA LEU A 25 -11.43 18.65 4.76
C LEU A 25 -12.59 19.54 4.32
N THR A 26 -12.66 20.72 4.95
CA THR A 26 -13.45 21.89 4.56
C THR A 26 -12.72 22.82 3.57
N GLU A 27 -11.46 22.57 3.18
CA GLU A 27 -10.73 23.37 2.17
C GLU A 27 -9.81 22.52 1.25
N PRO A 28 -9.67 22.84 -0.06
CA PRO A 28 -9.29 21.90 -1.12
C PRO A 28 -7.79 21.89 -1.47
N SER A 29 -6.88 21.92 -0.48
CA SER A 29 -5.44 21.80 -0.75
C SER A 29 -4.99 20.33 -0.70
N LEU A 30 -4.76 19.72 -1.87
CA LEU A 30 -4.18 18.37 -2.00
C LEU A 30 -2.77 18.27 -1.37
N LYS A 31 -2.05 19.39 -1.24
CA LYS A 31 -0.69 19.43 -0.67
C LYS A 31 -0.66 19.02 0.80
N ASN A 32 -1.75 19.22 1.52
CA ASN A 32 -1.86 18.81 2.92
C ASN A 32 -2.40 17.38 3.09
N GLN A 33 -2.70 16.65 2.00
CA GLN A 33 -3.22 15.28 2.05
C GLN A 33 -2.12 14.22 1.94
N PHE A 34 -0.97 14.57 1.38
CA PHE A 34 0.14 13.64 1.15
C PHE A 34 1.38 14.08 1.92
N LEU A 35 2.18 13.10 2.31
CA LEU A 35 3.48 13.34 2.92
C LEU A 35 4.44 13.95 1.89
N ASN A 36 5.18 14.95 2.31
CA ASN A 36 6.33 15.45 1.56
C ASN A 36 7.57 14.54 1.77
N LYS A 37 8.64 14.77 1.00
CA LYS A 37 9.87 13.96 1.04
C LYS A 37 10.51 13.89 2.43
N GLN A 38 10.55 15.01 3.16
CA GLN A 38 11.14 15.05 4.49
C GLN A 38 10.30 14.24 5.48
N GLU A 39 8.98 14.34 5.41
CA GLU A 39 8.07 13.56 6.27
C GLU A 39 8.17 12.06 6.00
N VAL A 40 8.27 11.65 4.73
CA VAL A 40 8.52 10.25 4.37
C VAL A 40 9.86 9.77 4.93
N PHE A 41 10.92 10.56 4.79
CA PHE A 41 12.24 10.23 5.35
C PHE A 41 12.20 10.07 6.88
N GLU A 42 11.59 11.02 7.60
CA GLU A 42 11.46 10.93 9.07
C GLU A 42 10.62 9.73 9.50
N LEU A 43 9.49 9.47 8.83
CA LEU A 43 8.66 8.28 9.10
C LEU A 43 9.40 6.98 8.79
N SER A 44 10.25 6.95 7.76
CA SER A 44 11.04 5.76 7.42
C SER A 44 11.97 5.32 8.55
N LYS A 45 12.37 6.24 9.45
CA LYS A 45 13.19 5.90 10.63
C LYS A 45 12.41 5.06 11.65
N LEU A 46 11.09 5.14 11.66
CA LEU A 46 10.20 4.50 12.64
C LEU A 46 9.32 3.39 12.03
N PHE A 47 9.07 3.45 10.72
CA PHE A 47 8.14 2.59 10.01
C PHE A 47 8.75 2.02 8.74
N ASN A 48 8.17 0.90 8.29
CA ASN A 48 8.43 0.39 6.95
C ASN A 48 7.67 1.22 5.93
N ILE A 49 8.41 1.92 5.08
CA ILE A 49 7.86 2.52 3.86
C ILE A 49 7.80 1.42 2.80
N ILE A 50 6.65 1.31 2.12
CA ILE A 50 6.42 0.31 1.06
C ILE A 50 6.04 1.02 -0.23
N SER A 51 6.31 0.38 -1.36
CA SER A 51 5.88 0.92 -2.66
C SER A 51 4.41 0.62 -2.92
N HIS A 52 3.71 1.57 -3.56
CA HIS A 52 2.33 1.40 -4.04
C HIS A 52 2.19 1.80 -5.53
N GLY A 53 3.28 1.68 -6.29
CA GLY A 53 3.37 2.22 -7.64
C GLY A 53 3.52 3.74 -7.66
N VAL A 54 3.31 4.32 -8.84
CA VAL A 54 3.42 5.76 -9.14
C VAL A 54 2.08 6.32 -9.62
N TYR A 55 1.34 5.57 -10.44
CA TYR A 55 0.16 6.10 -11.12
C TYR A 55 -1.17 5.55 -10.59
N HIS A 56 -1.13 4.64 -9.62
CA HIS A 56 -2.32 3.99 -9.04
C HIS A 56 -3.30 3.47 -10.11
N ARG A 57 -2.78 2.75 -11.11
CA ARG A 57 -3.57 2.13 -12.20
C ARG A 57 -3.56 0.61 -12.08
N ASP A 58 -4.48 -0.05 -12.78
CA ASP A 58 -4.44 -1.50 -12.94
C ASP A 58 -3.20 -1.91 -13.74
N LEU A 59 -2.25 -2.55 -13.06
CA LEU A 59 -0.93 -2.86 -13.64
C LEU A 59 -1.01 -3.94 -14.72
N ARG A 60 -2.05 -4.77 -14.70
CA ARG A 60 -2.21 -5.97 -15.57
C ARG A 60 -2.31 -5.61 -17.06
N TYR A 61 -2.82 -4.43 -17.38
CA TYR A 61 -3.05 -3.99 -18.76
C TYR A 61 -1.87 -3.25 -19.40
N HIS A 62 -0.79 -3.01 -18.64
CA HIS A 62 0.29 -2.13 -19.06
C HIS A 62 1.67 -2.70 -18.75
N LYS A 63 1.89 -4.00 -19.02
CA LYS A 63 3.07 -4.77 -18.56
C LYS A 63 4.41 -4.03 -18.66
N HIS A 64 4.78 -3.52 -19.84
CA HIS A 64 6.06 -2.84 -20.03
C HIS A 64 6.21 -1.57 -19.19
N THR A 65 5.19 -0.72 -19.13
CA THR A 65 5.26 0.51 -18.32
C THR A 65 5.11 0.22 -16.83
N SER A 66 4.33 -0.81 -16.47
CA SER A 66 4.17 -1.28 -15.09
C SER A 66 5.48 -1.85 -14.52
N LEU A 67 6.31 -2.53 -15.32
CA LEU A 67 7.62 -3.01 -14.86
C LEU A 67 8.55 -1.83 -14.57
N LYS A 68 8.61 -0.88 -15.51
CA LYS A 68 9.39 0.35 -15.33
C LYS A 68 8.95 1.15 -14.11
N GLU A 69 7.64 1.24 -13.90
CA GLU A 69 7.05 1.89 -12.71
C GLU A 69 7.47 1.21 -11.41
N MET A 70 7.41 -0.12 -11.32
CA MET A 70 7.84 -0.86 -10.14
C MET A 70 9.33 -0.63 -9.83
N ILE A 71 10.20 -0.76 -10.84
CA ILE A 71 11.65 -0.53 -10.71
C ILE A 71 11.92 0.91 -10.24
N ASN A 72 11.31 1.88 -10.91
CA ASN A 72 11.54 3.30 -10.61
C ASN A 72 10.99 3.68 -9.22
N SER A 73 9.83 3.16 -8.84
CA SER A 73 9.24 3.39 -7.52
C SER A 73 10.12 2.84 -6.41
N LYS A 74 10.64 1.61 -6.58
CA LYS A 74 11.60 1.01 -5.65
C LYS A 74 12.84 1.89 -5.50
N LYS A 75 13.51 2.18 -6.61
CA LYS A 75 14.74 2.98 -6.62
C LYS A 75 14.53 4.33 -5.95
N HIS A 76 13.45 5.02 -6.29
CA HIS A 76 13.14 6.34 -5.71
C HIS A 76 12.97 6.28 -4.19
N LEU A 77 12.23 5.28 -3.68
CA LEU A 77 11.99 5.13 -2.25
C LEU A 77 13.24 4.65 -1.49
N GLU A 78 14.05 3.78 -2.10
CA GLU A 78 15.32 3.33 -1.52
C GLU A 78 16.31 4.49 -1.39
N GLU A 79 16.42 5.34 -2.42
CA GLU A 79 17.22 6.57 -2.37
C GLU A 79 16.68 7.56 -1.33
N LEU A 80 15.36 7.77 -1.29
CA LEU A 80 14.73 8.72 -0.38
C LEU A 80 14.85 8.30 1.09
N CYS A 81 14.65 7.02 1.38
CA CYS A 81 14.62 6.49 2.75
C CYS A 81 15.99 6.00 3.22
N ASN A 82 16.97 5.86 2.30
CA ASN A 82 18.24 5.20 2.53
C ASN A 82 18.08 3.80 3.17
N LYS A 83 17.11 3.03 2.68
CA LYS A 83 16.69 1.72 3.22
C LYS A 83 16.17 0.84 2.09
N GLN A 84 16.33 -0.47 2.23
CA GLN A 84 15.74 -1.43 1.30
C GLN A 84 14.20 -1.39 1.34
N ILE A 85 13.56 -1.41 0.17
CA ILE A 85 12.10 -1.45 0.04
C ILE A 85 11.66 -2.84 -0.44
N ASP A 86 11.26 -3.69 0.49
CA ASP A 86 11.00 -5.12 0.22
C ASP A 86 9.57 -5.43 -0.23
N PHE A 87 8.62 -4.53 0.01
CA PHE A 87 7.19 -4.77 -0.22
C PHE A 87 6.65 -3.87 -1.34
N PHE A 88 5.83 -4.46 -2.21
CA PHE A 88 4.99 -3.75 -3.17
C PHE A 88 3.51 -4.02 -2.86
N CYS A 89 2.72 -2.96 -2.73
CA CYS A 89 1.28 -3.03 -2.55
C CYS A 89 0.59 -2.80 -3.89
N TYR A 90 -0.22 -3.73 -4.37
CA TYR A 90 -0.89 -3.58 -5.66
C TYR A 90 -2.00 -2.52 -5.59
N PRO A 91 -2.03 -1.54 -6.50
CA PRO A 91 -3.17 -0.63 -6.65
C PRO A 91 -4.48 -1.42 -6.74
N GLU A 92 -5.46 -1.03 -5.92
CA GLU A 92 -6.78 -1.69 -5.82
C GLU A 92 -6.71 -3.20 -5.50
N GLY A 93 -5.55 -3.71 -5.06
CA GLY A 93 -5.33 -5.14 -4.83
C GLY A 93 -5.25 -6.00 -6.09
N LYS A 94 -5.37 -5.43 -7.30
CA LYS A 94 -5.45 -6.16 -8.58
C LYS A 94 -4.08 -6.66 -9.01
N ASN A 95 -3.98 -7.97 -9.25
CA ASN A 95 -2.74 -8.63 -9.64
C ASN A 95 -3.05 -9.94 -10.39
N ASN A 96 -2.02 -10.48 -11.03
CA ASN A 96 -2.00 -11.80 -11.66
C ASN A 96 -0.53 -12.30 -11.69
N GLU A 97 -0.30 -13.48 -12.25
CA GLU A 97 1.03 -14.09 -12.30
C GLU A 97 2.09 -13.21 -12.98
N ASP A 98 1.75 -12.55 -14.10
CA ASP A 98 2.65 -11.62 -14.77
C ASP A 98 3.12 -10.52 -13.81
N ILE A 99 2.18 -9.93 -13.05
CA ILE A 99 2.46 -8.87 -12.08
C ILE A 99 3.31 -9.39 -10.92
N TRP A 100 3.16 -10.64 -10.49
CA TRP A 100 4.02 -11.24 -9.47
C TRP A 100 5.46 -11.40 -9.96
N GLN A 101 5.65 -11.89 -11.20
CA GLN A 101 6.98 -12.00 -11.79
C GLN A 101 7.62 -10.62 -11.97
N MET A 102 6.85 -9.61 -12.37
CA MET A 102 7.34 -8.23 -12.45
C MET A 102 7.73 -7.68 -11.08
N CYS A 103 6.96 -7.96 -10.04
CA CYS A 103 7.27 -7.59 -8.65
C CYS A 103 8.60 -8.20 -8.21
N LYS A 104 8.78 -9.51 -8.43
CA LYS A 104 10.03 -10.24 -8.17
C LYS A 104 11.22 -9.67 -8.96
N ASN A 105 11.05 -9.48 -10.28
CA ASN A 105 12.10 -8.98 -11.17
C ASN A 105 12.50 -7.53 -10.86
N SER A 106 11.59 -6.76 -10.25
CA SER A 106 11.89 -5.41 -9.76
C SER A 106 12.67 -5.42 -8.43
N GLY A 107 12.93 -6.59 -7.85
CA GLY A 107 13.69 -6.74 -6.60
C GLY A 107 12.86 -6.58 -5.33
N TYR A 108 11.52 -6.70 -5.41
CA TYR A 108 10.68 -6.83 -4.23
C TYR A 108 10.66 -8.29 -3.74
N LYS A 109 10.60 -8.46 -2.41
CA LYS A 109 10.48 -9.78 -1.77
C LYS A 109 9.03 -10.19 -1.59
N TYR A 110 8.13 -9.23 -1.41
CA TYR A 110 6.73 -9.49 -1.08
C TYR A 110 5.76 -8.59 -1.85
N GLY A 111 4.58 -9.14 -2.14
CA GLY A 111 3.46 -8.45 -2.79
C GLY A 111 2.21 -8.47 -1.92
N LEU A 112 1.63 -7.29 -1.65
CA LEU A 112 0.41 -7.13 -0.86
C LEU A 112 -0.81 -6.97 -1.78
N SER A 113 -1.78 -7.87 -1.65
CA SER A 113 -3.06 -7.86 -2.36
C SER A 113 -4.23 -7.65 -1.39
N ILE A 114 -5.46 -7.75 -1.89
CA ILE A 114 -6.67 -7.90 -1.07
C ILE A 114 -6.93 -9.39 -0.84
N ALA A 115 -6.93 -10.20 -1.92
CA ALA A 115 -7.04 -11.65 -1.82
C ALA A 115 -5.72 -12.28 -1.31
N HIS A 116 -5.82 -13.37 -0.56
CA HIS A 116 -4.67 -14.13 -0.07
C HIS A 116 -4.49 -15.42 -0.85
N GLU A 117 -3.24 -15.76 -1.16
CA GLU A 117 -2.87 -17.07 -1.69
C GLU A 117 -1.77 -17.68 -0.81
N PRO A 118 -2.05 -18.82 -0.12
CA PRO A 118 -1.06 -19.48 0.72
C PRO A 118 0.20 -19.82 -0.06
N ASN A 119 1.36 -19.67 0.59
CA ASN A 119 2.70 -19.94 0.03
C ASN A 119 3.09 -19.07 -1.18
N ASN A 120 2.30 -18.06 -1.56
CA ASN A 120 2.68 -17.08 -2.56
C ASN A 120 3.12 -15.76 -1.89
N PRO A 121 4.44 -15.47 -1.78
CA PRO A 121 4.91 -14.24 -1.15
C PRO A 121 4.50 -12.97 -1.91
N TYR A 122 4.04 -13.11 -3.15
CA TYR A 122 3.57 -12.02 -4.00
C TYR A 122 2.05 -11.84 -3.98
N LYS A 123 1.32 -12.57 -3.13
CA LYS A 123 -0.14 -12.42 -2.96
C LYS A 123 -0.54 -12.56 -1.49
N ILE A 124 0.09 -11.74 -0.66
CA ILE A 124 -0.25 -11.61 0.75
C ILE A 124 -1.52 -10.75 0.85
N GLY A 125 -2.66 -11.40 1.12
CA GLY A 125 -3.95 -10.71 1.27
C GLY A 125 -4.01 -9.75 2.46
N ARG A 126 -4.91 -8.76 2.35
CA ARG A 126 -5.17 -7.73 3.36
C ARG A 126 -6.67 -7.59 3.55
N TYR A 127 -7.10 -7.37 4.79
CA TYR A 127 -8.50 -7.16 5.10
C TYR A 127 -8.94 -5.71 4.79
N CYS A 128 -9.98 -5.55 3.96
CA CYS A 128 -10.57 -4.25 3.66
C CYS A 128 -11.64 -3.89 4.70
N ILE A 129 -11.38 -2.84 5.48
CA ILE A 129 -12.37 -2.29 6.42
C ILE A 129 -13.32 -1.38 5.62
N ASN A 130 -14.62 -1.72 5.58
CA ASN A 130 -15.69 -1.17 4.73
C ASN A 130 -15.83 -1.78 3.32
N ARG A 131 -15.45 -3.04 3.11
CA ARG A 131 -15.95 -3.78 1.92
C ARG A 131 -17.47 -3.84 2.00
N ASP A 132 -18.17 -3.24 1.04
CA ASP A 132 -19.62 -3.35 0.96
C ASP A 132 -20.02 -4.83 0.87
N LYS A 133 -21.16 -5.21 1.47
CA LYS A 133 -21.69 -6.59 1.42
C LYS A 133 -21.77 -7.14 0.00
N VAL A 134 -21.97 -6.26 -0.99
CA VAL A 134 -22.08 -6.60 -2.41
C VAL A 134 -20.76 -7.11 -2.98
N GLU A 135 -19.61 -6.58 -2.55
CA GLU A 135 -18.30 -7.07 -3.00
C GLU A 135 -17.92 -8.39 -2.32
N LEU A 136 -18.33 -8.57 -1.06
CA LEU A 136 -18.10 -9.79 -0.30
C LEU A 136 -18.86 -11.00 -0.88
N LEU A 137 -20.03 -10.78 -1.46
CA LEU A 137 -20.84 -11.80 -2.13
C LEU A 137 -20.29 -12.20 -3.52
N ARG A 138 -19.55 -11.32 -4.20
CA ARG A 138 -18.90 -11.65 -5.49
C ARG A 138 -17.77 -12.64 -5.30
N ASP A 139 -16.91 -12.41 -4.30
CA ASP A 139 -15.76 -13.27 -4.01
C ASP A 139 -16.18 -14.68 -3.52
N LEU A 140 -17.39 -14.84 -2.96
CA LEU A 140 -17.93 -16.14 -2.51
C LEU A 140 -18.52 -17.00 -3.64
N ASN A 141 -18.86 -16.38 -4.78
CA ASN A 141 -19.42 -17.07 -5.94
C ASN A 141 -18.37 -17.44 -6.99
N ASP A 142 -17.14 -16.93 -6.85
CA ASP A 142 -16.00 -17.20 -7.73
C ASP A 142 -15.05 -18.29 -7.15
N THR A 143 -15.47 -18.99 -6.10
CA THR A 143 -14.82 -20.20 -5.52
C THR A 143 -15.70 -21.42 -5.69
#